data_AF-A0A392PXN7-F1
#
_entry.id   AF-A0A392PXN7-F1
#
_cell.length_a   1.000
_cell.length_b   1.000
_cell.length_c   1.000
_cell.angle_alpha   90.00
_cell.angle_beta   90.00
_cell.angle_gamma   90.00
#
_symmetry.space_group_name_H-M   'P 1'
#
loop_
_entity.id
_entity.type
_entity.pdbx_description
1 polymer ?
#
loop_
_entity_poly.entity_id
_entity_poly.type
_entity_poly.pdbx_seq_one_letter_code
_entity_poly.pdbx_strand_id
1 'polypeptide(L)'
;DDTLIGIDSSVDIATEANLKNLCQIGENLLKKPVSRVNLENGHFEPLKSGETNEDALKRLAKILSQERRNREMNSRYISRGKKV
;
A
#
# COMPACT_ATOMS: atom_id res chain seq x y z
N ASP A 1 10.44 -5.77 3.31
CA ASP A 1 11.89 -5.93 3.57
C ASP A 1 12.13 -5.10 4.80
N ASP A 2 11.89 -5.73 5.95
CA ASP A 2 11.84 -5.08 7.26
C ASP A 2 13.25 -5.00 7.82
N THR A 3 14.13 -4.45 7.00
CA THR A 3 15.58 -4.50 7.17
C THR A 3 16.11 -3.07 7.20
N LEU A 4 15.34 -2.16 7.82
CA LEU A 4 15.89 -0.88 8.23
C LEU A 4 16.94 -1.16 9.31
N ILE A 5 18.13 -0.60 9.13
CA ILE A 5 19.27 -0.86 10.02
C ILE A 5 19.88 0.47 10.47
N GLY A 6 20.51 0.45 11.64
CA GLY A 6 21.26 1.60 12.15
C GLY A 6 20.38 2.85 12.31
N ILE A 7 20.76 3.93 11.63
CA ILE A 7 20.06 5.21 11.72
C ILE A 7 18.68 5.16 11.03
N ASP A 8 18.56 4.34 9.97
CA ASP A 8 17.31 4.21 9.22
C ASP A 8 16.20 3.54 10.04
N SER A 9 16.54 2.79 11.10
CA SER A 9 15.56 2.18 12.01
C SER A 9 15.22 3.03 13.24
N SER A 10 15.89 4.16 13.44
CA SER A 10 15.58 5.10 14.52
C SER A 10 14.37 5.95 14.15
N VAL A 11 13.46 6.11 15.12
CA VAL A 11 12.22 6.88 14.98
C VAL A 11 12.37 8.35 15.35
N ASP A 12 13.49 8.72 16.00
CA ASP A 12 13.76 10.05 16.56
C ASP A 12 14.84 10.84 15.81
N ILE A 13 15.55 10.23 14.85
CA ILE A 13 16.56 10.90 14.04
C ILE A 13 15.94 11.47 12.76
N ALA A 14 15.49 12.73 12.81
CA ALA A 14 14.87 13.44 11.68
C ALA A 14 15.86 14.34 10.90
N THR A 15 17.11 13.89 10.70
CA THR A 15 18.05 14.64 9.85
C THR A 15 17.63 14.57 8.38
N GLU A 16 17.91 15.61 7.60
CA GLU A 16 17.55 15.66 6.17
C GLU A 16 18.10 14.45 5.39
N ALA A 17 19.32 14.03 5.71
CA ALA A 17 19.95 12.86 5.11
C ALA A 17 19.18 11.57 5.40
N ASN A 18 18.78 11.34 6.66
CA ASN A 18 18.02 10.15 7.05
C ASN A 18 16.66 10.12 6.34
N LEU A 19 15.95 11.25 6.30
CA LEU A 19 14.65 11.34 5.63
C LEU A 19 14.74 11.07 4.12
N LYS A 20 15.78 11.56 3.44
CA LYS A 20 16.03 11.24 2.02
C LYS A 20 16.30 9.75 1.81
N ASN A 21 17.09 9.14 2.68
CA ASN A 21 17.34 7.69 2.64
C ASN A 21 16.04 6.88 2.82
N LEU A 22 15.21 7.24 3.79
CA LEU A 22 13.92 6.59 4.03
C LEU A 22 12.98 6.70 2.82
N CYS A 23 12.93 7.86 2.16
CA CYS A 23 12.21 8.01 0.89
C CYS A 23 12.74 7.04 -0.17
N GLN A 24 14.06 6.97 -0.35
CA GLN A 24 14.67 6.06 -1.33
C GLN A 24 14.37 4.59 -1.03
N ILE A 25 14.39 4.20 0.24
CA ILE A 25 14.02 2.85 0.69
C ILE A 25 12.56 2.55 0.34
N GLY A 26 11.65 3.50 0.57
CA GLY A 26 10.23 3.39 0.19
C GLY A 26 10.03 3.21 -1.32
N GLU A 27 10.72 3.99 -2.14
CA GLU A 27 10.69 3.84 -3.60
C GLU A 27 11.22 2.48 -4.07
N ASN A 28 12.25 1.96 -3.42
CA ASN A 28 12.79 0.64 -3.70
C ASN A 28 11.82 -0.47 -3.26
N LEU A 29 11.08 -0.26 -2.16
CA LEU A 29 10.09 -1.21 -1.67
C LEU A 29 8.91 -1.36 -2.64
N LEU A 30 8.52 -0.29 -3.35
CA LEU A 30 7.49 -0.35 -4.39
C LEU A 30 7.85 -1.34 -5.51
N LYS A 31 9.14 -1.43 -5.88
CA LYS A 31 9.65 -2.32 -6.93
C LYS A 31 9.82 -3.77 -6.48
N LYS A 32 9.76 -4.05 -5.17
CA LYS A 32 9.89 -5.41 -4.62
C LYS A 32 8.60 -6.20 -4.83
N PRO A 33 8.69 -7.54 -4.93
CA PRO A 33 7.50 -8.40 -4.99
C PRO A 33 6.64 -8.25 -3.74
N VAL A 34 5.33 -8.39 -3.91
CA VAL A 34 4.37 -8.45 -2.80
C VAL A 34 4.79 -9.57 -1.86
N SER A 35 4.86 -9.26 -0.56
CA SER A 35 5.23 -10.23 0.47
C SER A 35 4.03 -10.52 1.37
N ARG A 36 3.96 -11.74 1.90
CA ARG A 36 2.95 -12.18 2.85
C ARG A 36 3.64 -12.59 4.15
N VAL A 37 3.00 -12.31 5.28
CA VAL A 37 3.47 -12.84 6.57
C VAL A 37 3.27 -14.35 6.59
N ASN A 38 4.36 -15.08 6.80
CA ASN A 38 4.32 -16.47 7.19
C ASN A 38 3.91 -16.53 8.67
N LEU A 39 2.76 -17.15 8.96
CA LEU A 39 2.18 -17.18 10.30
C LEU A 39 2.91 -18.10 11.27
N GLU A 40 3.76 -19.00 10.78
CA GLU A 40 4.54 -19.93 11.61
C GLU A 40 5.76 -19.24 12.23
N ASN A 41 6.46 -18.41 11.45
CA ASN A 41 7.70 -17.75 11.88
C ASN A 41 7.57 -16.22 12.02
N GLY A 42 6.44 -15.64 11.60
CA GLY A 42 6.19 -14.20 11.64
C GLY A 42 6.94 -13.38 10.59
N HIS A 43 7.71 -14.00 9.70
CA HIS A 43 8.52 -13.30 8.70
C HIS A 43 7.72 -12.99 7.43
N PHE A 44 8.10 -11.91 6.75
CA PHE A 44 7.56 -11.56 5.44
C PHE A 44 8.26 -12.35 4.33
N GLU A 45 7.48 -13.12 3.57
CA GLU A 45 7.96 -13.93 2.47
C GLU A 45 7.39 -13.44 1.14
N PRO A 46 8.22 -13.22 0.11
CA PRO A 46 7.76 -12.83 -1.23
C PRO A 46 6.81 -13.86 -1.84
N LEU A 47 5.73 -13.39 -2.45
CA LEU A 47 4.82 -14.21 -3.23
C LEU A 47 5.45 -14.56 -4.59
N LYS A 48 5.25 -15.82 -5.02
CA LYS A 48 5.75 -16.33 -6.31
C LYS A 48 5.04 -15.75 -7.54
N SER A 49 4.01 -14.92 -7.36
CA SER A 49 3.25 -14.31 -8.46
C SER A 49 4.08 -13.31 -9.27
N GLY A 50 5.17 -12.78 -8.71
CA GLY A 50 6.01 -11.77 -9.35
C GLY A 50 5.36 -10.37 -9.42
N GLU A 51 4.14 -10.19 -8.88
CA GLU A 51 3.49 -8.87 -8.75
C GLU A 51 4.29 -8.00 -7.79
N THR A 52 4.63 -6.78 -8.19
CA THR A 52 5.31 -5.81 -7.31
C THR A 52 4.34 -5.12 -6.37
N ASN A 53 4.85 -4.53 -5.28
CA ASN A 53 4.03 -3.71 -4.39
C ASN A 53 3.39 -2.52 -5.14
N GLU A 54 4.09 -1.93 -6.10
CA GLU A 54 3.57 -0.85 -6.95
C GLU A 54 2.35 -1.30 -7.75
N ASP A 55 2.42 -2.48 -8.39
CA ASP A 55 1.32 -3.03 -9.18
C ASP A 55 0.11 -3.35 -8.31
N ALA A 56 0.35 -3.94 -7.14
CA ALA A 56 -0.71 -4.25 -6.18
C ALA A 56 -1.41 -2.98 -5.69
N LEU A 57 -0.67 -1.90 -5.43
CA LEU A 57 -1.23 -0.60 -5.04
C LEU A 57 -2.03 0.04 -6.17
N LYS A 58 -1.55 -0.01 -7.42
CA LYS A 58 -2.33 0.46 -8.59
C LYS A 58 -3.64 -0.31 -8.75
N ARG A 59 -3.60 -1.63 -8.59
CA ARG A 59 -4.79 -2.49 -8.62
C ARG A 59 -5.76 -2.14 -7.50
N LEU A 60 -5.27 -1.95 -6.28
CA LEU A 60 -6.08 -1.51 -5.15
C LEU A 60 -6.73 -0.15 -5.40
N ALA A 61 -5.97 0.83 -5.90
CA ALA A 61 -6.50 2.16 -6.23
C ALA A 61 -7.63 2.09 -7.26
N LYS A 62 -7.51 1.21 -8.27
CA LYS A 62 -8.59 0.96 -9.26
C LYS A 62 -9.85 0.40 -8.59
N ILE A 63 -9.70 -0.58 -7.71
CA ILE A 63 -10.82 -1.19 -6.96
C ILE A 63 -11.53 -0.12 -6.12
N LEU A 64 -10.77 0.68 -5.35
CA LEU A 64 -11.32 1.73 -4.50
C LEU A 64 -12.05 2.81 -5.31
N SER A 65 -11.48 3.22 -6.45
CA SER A 65 -12.11 4.18 -7.36
C SER A 65 -13.42 3.66 -7.95
N GLN A 66 -13.46 2.38 -8.36
CA GLN A 66 -14.69 1.75 -8.84
C GLN A 66 -15.76 1.67 -7.75
N GLU A 67 -15.37 1.25 -6.55
CA GLU A 67 -16.30 1.11 -5.42
C GLU A 67 -16.90 2.46 -5.01
N ARG A 68 -16.09 3.53 -4.98
CA ARG A 68 -16.59 4.89 -4.75
C ARG A 68 -17.66 5.28 -5.78
N ARG A 69 -17.39 5.06 -7.07
CA ARG A 69 -18.36 5.35 -8.15
C ARG A 69 -19.65 4.54 -7.99
N ASN A 70 -19.55 3.27 -7.63
CA ASN A 70 -20.71 2.42 -7.40
C ASN A 70 -21.59 2.97 -6.26
N ARG A 71 -20.97 3.36 -5.14
CA ARG A 71 -21.69 3.96 -4.00
C ARG A 71 -22.36 5.28 -4.36
N GLU A 72 -21.69 6.12 -5.13
CA GLU A 72 -22.27 7.39 -5.62
C GLU A 72 -23.44 7.18 -6.59
N MET A 73 -23.37 6.17 -7.47
CA MET A 73 -24.50 5.85 -8.34
C MET A 73 -25.69 5.29 -7.55
N ASN A 74 -25.44 4.40 -6.59
CA ASN A 74 -26.48 3.83 -5.76
C ASN A 74 -27.15 4.88 -4.87
N SER A 75 -26.40 5.84 -4.32
CA SER A 75 -26.97 6.93 -3.52
C SER A 75 -27.83 7.88 -4.38
N ARG A 76 -27.43 8.16 -5.62
CA ARG A 76 -28.24 8.92 -6.60
C ARG A 76 -29.51 8.17 -7.00
N TYR A 77 -29.44 6.86 -7.17
CA TYR A 77 -30.61 6.03 -7.47
C TYR A 77 -31.62 6.04 -6.31
N ILE A 78 -31.15 5.81 -5.09
CA ILE A 78 -31.99 5.81 -3.88
C ILE A 78 -32.62 7.20 -3.64
N SER A 79 -31.88 8.29 -3.86
CA SER A 79 -32.42 9.65 -3.67
C SER A 79 -33.43 10.05 -4.76
N ARG A 80 -33.35 9.49 -5.96
CA ARG A 80 -34.38 9.68 -7.01
C ARG A 80 -35.64 8.84 -6.76
N GLY A 81 -35.51 7.62 -6.25
CA GLY A 81 -36.65 6.76 -5.91
C GLY A 81 -37.48 7.23 -4.70
N LYS A 82 -36.94 8.14 -3.88
CA LYS A 82 -37.66 8.77 -2.76
C LYS A 82 -38.42 10.06 -3.12
N LYS A 83 -38.33 10.52 -4.37
CA LYS A 83 -39.13 11.64 -4.91
C LYS A 83 -40.36 11.11 -5.65
N VAL A 84 -41.21 10.35 -4.96
CA VAL A 84 -42.56 9.97 -5.38
C VAL A 84 -43.47 10.13 -4.17
#